data_AF-A0A2V9TMD7-F1
#
_entry.id   AF-A0A2V9TMD7-F1
#
_cell.length_a   1.000
_cell.length_b   1.000
_cell.length_c   1.000
_cell.angle_alpha   90.00
_cell.angle_beta   90.00
_cell.angle_gamma   90.00
#
_symmetry.space_group_name_H-M   'P 1'
#
loop_
_entity.id
_entity.type
_entity.pdbx_description
1 polymer ?
#
loop_
_entity_poly.entity_id
_entity_poly.type
_entity_poly.pdbx_seq_one_letter_code
_entity_poly.pdbx_strand_id
1 'polypeptide(L)'
;LRYAGAVNGISWLVVTKLDVLDELAEIPICVGYKIDGKTTSDIPAHASGYDRIECVYHRMPGWQTSTEGVTQMDKLPKAAREYLAFLEKETAARIGMVSTGPGREQTIFVDDFVAELRTLTGQKVRALAER
;
A
#
# COMPACT_ATOMS: atom_id res chain seq x y z
N LEU A 1 3.53 5.25 -7.45
CA LEU A 1 2.15 4.77 -7.22
C LEU A 1 1.08 5.68 -7.83
N ARG A 2 1.10 7.00 -7.59
CA ARG A 2 0.16 7.97 -8.22
C ARG A 2 0.03 7.82 -9.74
N TYR A 3 1.16 7.76 -10.46
CA TYR A 3 1.18 7.53 -11.90
C TYR A 3 0.48 6.22 -12.30
N ALA A 4 0.75 5.12 -11.58
CA ALA A 4 0.08 3.84 -11.82
C ALA A 4 -1.44 3.92 -11.59
N GLY A 5 -1.87 4.68 -10.57
CA GLY A 5 -3.28 5.00 -10.33
C GLY A 5 -3.91 5.74 -11.50
N ALA A 6 -3.25 6.78 -12.00
CA ALA A 6 -3.74 7.60 -13.11
C ALA A 6 -3.90 6.80 -14.43
N VAL A 7 -2.96 5.90 -14.75
CA VAL A 7 -3.00 5.16 -16.02
C VAL A 7 -3.87 3.89 -15.98
N ASN A 8 -4.06 3.27 -14.81
CA ASN A 8 -4.85 2.04 -14.68
C ASN A 8 -6.24 2.25 -14.06
N GLY A 9 -6.54 3.44 -13.52
CA GLY A 9 -7.80 3.68 -12.81
C GLY A 9 -7.94 2.82 -11.55
N ILE A 10 -6.87 2.76 -10.74
CA ILE A 10 -6.81 1.88 -9.56
C ILE A 10 -7.78 2.37 -8.48
N SER A 11 -8.81 1.58 -8.19
CA SER A 11 -9.74 1.83 -7.08
C SER A 11 -9.28 1.23 -5.75
N TRP A 12 -8.56 0.10 -5.80
CA TRP A 12 -8.17 -0.70 -4.64
C TRP A 12 -6.69 -1.07 -4.70
N LEU A 13 -6.00 -0.94 -3.57
CA LEU A 13 -4.64 -1.41 -3.35
C LEU A 13 -4.64 -2.75 -2.65
N VAL A 14 -3.73 -3.61 -3.11
CA VAL A 14 -3.28 -4.80 -2.40
C VAL A 14 -1.87 -4.50 -1.89
N VAL A 15 -1.72 -4.36 -0.58
CA VAL A 15 -0.42 -4.16 0.05
C VAL A 15 0.15 -5.52 0.41
N THR A 16 1.40 -5.77 0.08
CA THR A 16 2.06 -7.05 0.35
C THR A 16 3.35 -6.82 1.11
N LYS A 17 3.80 -7.84 1.84
CA LYS A 17 5.03 -7.79 2.63
C LYS A 17 5.04 -6.65 3.66
N LEU A 18 3.91 -6.45 4.35
CA LEU A 18 3.86 -5.47 5.44
C LEU A 18 4.86 -5.83 6.54
N ASP A 19 5.00 -7.13 6.80
CA ASP A 19 5.93 -7.76 7.77
C ASP A 19 7.40 -7.35 7.56
N VAL A 20 7.81 -7.09 6.32
CA VAL A 20 9.19 -6.66 6.01
C VAL A 20 9.51 -5.27 6.59
N LEU A 21 8.49 -4.47 6.90
CA LEU A 21 8.67 -3.14 7.50
C LEU A 21 8.69 -3.17 9.04
N ASP A 22 8.49 -4.34 9.66
CA ASP A 22 8.35 -4.50 11.11
C ASP A 22 9.54 -3.96 11.90
N GLU A 23 10.76 -4.15 11.40
CA GLU A 23 12.00 -3.80 12.10
C GLU A 23 12.40 -2.32 11.93
N LEU A 24 11.72 -1.57 11.06
CA LEU A 24 12.09 -0.19 10.78
C LEU A 24 11.65 0.74 11.92
N ALA A 25 12.55 1.62 12.37
CA ALA A 25 12.21 2.70 13.29
C ALA A 25 11.48 3.86 12.59
N GLU A 26 11.85 4.12 11.32
CA GLU A 26 11.20 5.09 10.45
C GLU A 26 11.09 4.53 9.03
N ILE A 27 10.00 4.86 8.35
CA ILE A 27 9.71 4.45 6.98
C ILE A 27 9.82 5.68 6.07
N PRO A 28 10.86 5.76 5.21
CA PRO A 28 10.95 6.82 4.22
C PRO A 28 10.04 6.53 3.03
N ILE A 29 9.08 7.41 2.77
CA ILE A 29 8.14 7.32 1.67
C ILE A 29 8.41 8.44 0.68
N CYS A 30 8.73 8.09 -0.57
CA CYS A 30 8.92 9.08 -1.62
C CYS A 30 7.57 9.70 -2.00
N VAL A 31 7.40 10.99 -1.72
CA VAL A 31 6.14 11.73 -1.97
C VAL A 31 6.23 12.67 -3.17
N GLY A 32 7.41 12.83 -3.75
CA GLY A 32 7.63 13.66 -4.92
C GLY A 32 9.09 13.61 -5.35
N TYR A 33 9.39 14.40 -6.36
CA TYR A 33 10.70 14.45 -6.98
C TYR A 33 11.14 15.90 -7.13
N LYS A 34 12.45 16.11 -7.10
CA LYS A 34 13.08 17.32 -7.59
C LYS A 34 13.91 16.93 -8.80
N ILE A 35 13.66 17.59 -9.92
CA ILE A 35 14.31 17.32 -11.20
C ILE A 35 14.78 18.67 -11.74
N ASP A 36 16.08 18.79 -12.00
CA ASP A 36 16.69 20.03 -12.51
C ASP A 36 16.31 21.27 -11.67
N GLY A 37 16.29 21.10 -10.34
CA GLY A 37 15.95 22.16 -9.39
C GLY A 37 14.45 22.37 -9.14
N LYS A 38 13.56 21.72 -9.89
CA LYS A 38 12.09 21.92 -9.80
C LYS A 38 11.40 20.75 -9.12
N THR A 39 10.52 21.06 -8.16
CA THR A 39 9.68 20.05 -7.49
C THR A 39 8.52 19.63 -8.39
N THR A 40 8.27 18.33 -8.47
CA THR A 40 7.16 17.74 -9.22
C THR A 40 6.66 16.46 -8.54
N SER A 41 5.41 16.10 -8.78
CA SER A 41 4.83 14.80 -8.42
C SER A 41 5.00 13.74 -9.51
N ASP A 42 5.42 14.16 -10.70
CA ASP A 42 5.41 13.34 -11.91
C ASP A 42 6.80 12.79 -12.21
N ILE A 43 6.84 11.51 -12.57
CA ILE A 43 8.06 10.85 -13.03
C ILE A 43 8.29 11.20 -14.51
N PRO A 44 9.56 11.33 -14.98
CA PRO A 44 9.83 11.50 -16.39
C PRO A 44 9.23 10.39 -17.26
N ALA A 45 8.75 10.77 -18.44
CA ALA A 45 8.21 9.79 -19.39
C ALA A 45 9.29 8.87 -20.00
N HIS A 46 10.53 9.38 -20.10
CA HIS A 46 11.67 8.64 -20.66
C HIS A 46 12.68 8.28 -19.57
N ALA A 47 13.22 7.06 -19.65
CA ALA A 47 14.21 6.55 -18.71
C ALA A 47 15.49 7.40 -18.64
N SER A 48 15.87 8.08 -19.73
CA SER A 48 17.00 9.04 -19.74
C SER A 48 16.81 10.23 -18.79
N GLY A 49 15.61 10.43 -18.25
CA GLY A 49 15.33 11.42 -17.21
C GLY A 49 15.59 10.93 -15.79
N TYR A 50 15.80 9.64 -15.56
CA TYR A 50 15.77 9.07 -14.21
C TYR A 50 17.03 9.40 -13.40
N ASP A 51 18.17 9.56 -14.05
CA ASP A 51 19.44 9.95 -13.39
C ASP A 51 19.39 11.34 -12.76
N ARG A 52 18.40 12.16 -13.14
CA ARG A 52 18.20 13.53 -12.63
C ARG A 52 17.19 13.62 -11.49
N ILE A 53 16.64 12.48 -11.05
CA ILE A 53 15.62 12.43 -10.00
C ILE A 53 16.27 12.48 -8.62
N GLU A 54 15.93 13.51 -7.85
CA GLU A 54 16.11 13.53 -6.41
C GLU A 54 14.78 13.25 -5.72
N CYS A 55 14.67 12.15 -4.97
CA CYS A 55 13.45 11.80 -4.24
C CYS A 55 13.24 12.72 -3.04
N VAL A 56 12.02 13.27 -2.90
CA VAL A 56 11.58 13.99 -1.71
C VAL A 56 10.85 13.00 -0.80
N TYR A 57 11.43 12.76 0.38
CA TYR A 57 10.92 11.78 1.33
C TYR A 57 10.09 12.42 2.45
N HIS A 58 8.93 11.84 2.70
CA HIS A 58 8.21 11.96 3.96
C HIS A 58 8.60 10.78 4.85
N ARG A 59 8.92 11.02 6.13
CA ARG A 59 9.28 9.97 7.09
C ARG A 59 8.10 9.74 8.02
N MET A 60 7.64 8.50 8.09
CA MET A 60 6.64 8.05 9.05
C MET A 60 7.29 7.19 10.14
N PRO A 61 6.78 7.18 11.36
CA PRO A 61 7.25 6.24 12.37
C PRO A 61 6.99 4.81 11.89
N GLY A 62 7.99 3.94 12.02
CA GLY A 62 7.77 2.50 11.94
C GLY A 62 7.19 1.97 13.25
N TRP A 63 7.00 0.66 13.34
CA TRP A 63 6.26 0.06 14.47
C TRP A 63 7.06 -0.89 15.35
N GLN A 64 8.24 -1.38 14.92
CA GLN A 64 9.16 -2.18 15.74
C GLN A 64 8.48 -3.35 16.49
N THR A 65 7.50 -3.98 15.85
CA THR A 65 6.75 -5.13 16.37
C THR A 65 6.28 -5.98 15.20
N SER A 66 6.13 -7.28 15.40
CA SER A 66 5.72 -8.15 14.30
C SER A 66 4.27 -7.87 13.86
N THR A 67 4.05 -7.81 12.55
CA THR A 67 2.74 -7.86 11.90
C THR A 67 2.47 -9.22 11.29
N GLU A 68 3.41 -10.17 11.40
CA GLU A 68 3.34 -11.46 10.74
C GLU A 68 2.10 -12.26 11.16
N GLY A 69 1.33 -12.72 10.19
CA GLY A 69 0.13 -13.53 10.42
C GLY A 69 -1.06 -12.78 11.02
N VAL A 70 -1.00 -11.45 11.16
CA VAL A 70 -2.17 -10.67 11.56
C VAL A 70 -3.23 -10.73 10.45
N THR A 71 -4.46 -11.11 10.81
CA THR A 71 -5.59 -11.29 9.87
C THR A 71 -6.71 -10.27 10.05
N GLN A 72 -6.58 -9.35 11.01
CA GLN A 72 -7.59 -8.32 11.30
C GLN A 72 -6.93 -6.94 11.34
N MET A 73 -7.54 -5.96 10.66
CA MET A 73 -6.99 -4.61 10.53
C MET A 73 -6.78 -3.93 11.88
N ASP A 74 -7.71 -4.07 12.82
CA ASP A 74 -7.66 -3.45 14.15
C ASP A 74 -6.58 -4.04 15.07
N LYS A 75 -6.07 -5.24 14.74
CA LYS A 75 -4.95 -5.89 15.44
C LYS A 75 -3.58 -5.43 14.95
N LEU A 76 -3.51 -4.71 13.83
CA LEU A 76 -2.27 -4.11 13.39
C LEU A 76 -1.83 -2.98 14.35
N PRO A 77 -0.51 -2.78 14.52
CA PRO A 77 0.02 -1.63 15.24
C PRO A 77 -0.56 -0.32 14.70
N LYS A 78 -0.77 0.66 15.58
CA LYS A 78 -1.33 1.96 15.20
C LYS A 78 -0.53 2.61 14.06
N ALA A 79 0.81 2.61 14.13
CA ALA A 79 1.66 3.18 13.10
C ALA A 79 1.54 2.44 11.75
N ALA A 80 1.34 1.12 11.75
CA ALA A 80 1.09 0.35 10.52
C ALA A 80 -0.25 0.74 9.88
N ARG A 81 -1.30 0.93 10.69
CA ARG A 81 -2.60 1.43 10.20
C ARG A 81 -2.51 2.86 9.65
N GLU A 82 -1.74 3.72 10.31
CA GLU A 82 -1.48 5.09 9.84
C GLU A 82 -0.71 5.11 8.52
N TYR A 83 0.27 4.21 8.35
CA TYR A 83 0.97 4.00 7.09
C TYR A 83 0.01 3.59 5.96
N LEU A 84 -0.87 2.61 6.21
CA LEU A 84 -1.87 2.18 5.23
C LEU A 84 -2.82 3.34 4.85
N ALA A 85 -3.32 4.09 5.83
CA ALA A 85 -4.17 5.26 5.59
C ALA A 85 -3.44 6.38 4.82
N PHE A 86 -2.14 6.54 5.07
CA PHE A 86 -1.30 7.46 4.30
C PHE A 86 -1.21 7.05 2.82
N LEU A 87 -1.02 5.75 2.53
CA LEU A 87 -1.03 5.25 1.15
C LEU A 87 -2.36 5.50 0.45
N GLU A 88 -3.50 5.30 1.14
CA GLU A 88 -4.82 5.59 0.56
C GLU A 88 -4.94 7.06 0.18
N LYS A 89 -4.57 7.96 1.08
CA LYS A 89 -4.59 9.40 0.84
C LYS A 89 -3.71 9.79 -0.35
N GLU A 90 -2.49 9.27 -0.41
CA GLU A 90 -1.53 9.64 -1.45
C GLU A 90 -1.90 9.12 -2.83
N THR A 91 -2.70 8.06 -2.91
CA THR A 91 -3.04 7.37 -4.17
C THR A 91 -4.47 7.59 -4.62
N ALA A 92 -5.34 8.07 -3.72
CA ALA A 92 -6.79 8.10 -3.90
C ALA A 92 -7.41 6.71 -4.15
N ALA A 93 -6.70 5.63 -3.82
CA ALA A 93 -7.17 4.25 -3.89
C ALA A 93 -7.33 3.68 -2.48
N ARG A 94 -8.35 2.85 -2.26
CA ARG A 94 -8.66 2.25 -0.95
C ARG A 94 -7.82 0.99 -0.70
N ILE A 95 -7.46 0.66 0.54
CA ILE A 95 -6.85 -0.64 0.84
C ILE A 95 -7.93 -1.71 0.80
N GLY A 96 -7.77 -2.69 -0.09
CA GLY A 96 -8.69 -3.83 -0.18
C GLY A 96 -8.15 -5.09 0.50
N MET A 97 -6.84 -5.26 0.46
CA MET A 97 -6.17 -6.45 0.99
C MET A 97 -4.77 -6.10 1.50
N VAL A 98 -4.35 -6.74 2.59
CA VAL A 98 -3.00 -6.63 3.15
C VAL A 98 -2.44 -8.02 3.42
N SER A 99 -1.36 -8.40 2.73
CA SER A 99 -0.60 -9.61 3.04
C SER A 99 0.40 -9.31 4.15
N THR A 100 0.32 -10.10 5.21
CA THR A 100 1.09 -10.01 6.46
C THR A 100 2.04 -11.20 6.61
N GLY A 101 2.43 -11.84 5.51
CA GLY A 101 3.34 -12.97 5.51
C GLY A 101 3.19 -13.84 4.26
N PRO A 102 4.01 -14.91 4.13
CA PRO A 102 4.02 -15.80 2.98
C PRO A 102 2.82 -16.76 2.89
N GLY A 103 2.15 -17.04 4.01
CA GLY A 103 0.98 -17.93 4.08
C GLY A 103 -0.26 -17.32 3.42
N ARG A 104 -1.13 -18.16 2.85
CA ARG A 104 -2.35 -17.69 2.17
C ARG A 104 -3.36 -17.10 3.16
N GLU A 105 -3.39 -17.68 4.35
CA GLU A 105 -4.18 -17.27 5.52
C GLU A 105 -3.62 -16.01 6.18
N GLN A 106 -2.35 -15.65 5.92
CA GLN A 106 -1.70 -14.45 6.45
C GLN A 106 -2.06 -13.23 5.59
N THR A 107 -3.37 -12.99 5.47
CA THR A 107 -3.93 -11.94 4.63
C THR A 107 -5.17 -11.34 5.29
N ILE A 108 -5.19 -10.01 5.39
CA ILE A 108 -6.33 -9.22 5.82
C ILE A 108 -7.17 -8.88 4.58
N PHE A 109 -8.47 -9.14 4.63
CA PHE A 109 -9.44 -8.72 3.62
C PHE A 109 -10.35 -7.64 4.20
N VAL A 110 -10.53 -6.53 3.48
CA VAL A 110 -11.47 -5.47 3.85
C VAL A 110 -12.86 -5.82 3.35
N ASP A 111 -13.87 -5.71 4.20
CA ASP A 111 -15.24 -6.15 3.90
C ASP A 111 -15.82 -5.50 2.64
N ASP A 112 -15.62 -4.19 2.48
CA ASP A 112 -16.07 -3.44 1.30
C ASP A 112 -15.44 -3.96 0.00
N PHE A 113 -14.14 -4.29 0.03
CA PHE A 113 -13.44 -4.87 -1.11
C PHE A 113 -13.99 -6.25 -1.47
N VAL A 114 -14.24 -7.09 -0.47
CA VAL A 114 -14.84 -8.42 -0.68
C VAL A 114 -16.26 -8.30 -1.22
N ALA A 115 -17.05 -7.35 -0.73
CA ALA A 115 -18.40 -7.08 -1.21
C ALA A 115 -18.41 -6.64 -2.68
N GLU A 116 -17.49 -5.75 -3.08
CA GLU A 116 -17.33 -5.29 -4.45
C GLU A 116 -16.92 -6.44 -5.39
N LEU A 117 -15.93 -7.26 -4.99
CA LEU A 117 -15.52 -8.43 -5.75
C LEU A 117 -16.65 -9.46 -5.93
N ARG A 118 -17.45 -9.72 -4.89
CA ARG A 118 -18.63 -10.60 -4.98
C ARG A 118 -19.65 -10.09 -5.99
N THR A 119 -19.86 -8.78 -6.01
CA THR A 119 -20.80 -8.13 -6.95
C THR A 119 -20.30 -8.27 -8.38
N LEU A 120 -19.01 -8.05 -8.63
CA LEU A 120 -18.42 -8.10 -9.97
C LEU A 120 -18.30 -9.52 -10.55
N THR A 121 -18.07 -10.52 -9.69
CA THR A 121 -17.79 -11.90 -10.14
C THR A 121 -19.03 -12.79 -10.26
N GLY A 122 -20.20 -12.35 -9.78
CA GLY A 122 -21.44 -13.15 -9.80
C GLY A 122 -21.35 -14.47 -9.01
N GLN A 123 -20.27 -14.69 -8.25
CA GLN A 123 -20.00 -15.91 -7.48
C GLN A 123 -19.89 -15.60 -5.98
N LYS A 124 -20.30 -16.57 -5.15
CA LYS A 124 -19.96 -16.58 -3.72
C LYS A 124 -18.43 -16.67 -3.58
N VAL A 125 -17.76 -15.55 -3.29
CA VAL A 125 -16.37 -15.54 -2.78
C VAL A 125 -16.38 -16.22 -1.40
N ARG A 126 -16.34 -17.56 -1.40
CA ARG A 126 -16.55 -18.42 -0.23
C ARG A 126 -15.26 -19.13 0.23
N ALA A 127 -14.09 -18.72 -0.24
CA ALA A 127 -12.85 -19.46 0.00
C ALA A 127 -11.62 -18.60 0.36
N LEU A 128 -11.78 -17.30 0.61
CA LEU A 128 -10.67 -16.41 0.97
C LEU A 128 -10.75 -15.87 2.41
N ALA A 129 -11.93 -15.89 3.04
CA ALA A 129 -12.14 -15.34 4.39
C ALA A 129 -12.54 -16.39 5.46
N GLU A 130 -12.65 -17.68 5.12
CA GLU A 130 -13.14 -18.74 6.03
C GLU A 130 -12.09 -19.82 6.34
N ARG A 131 -10.78 -19.50 6.33
CA ARG A 131 -9.75 -20.38 6.89
C ARG A 131 -8.73 -19.58 7.66
#